data_AF-A0A9Q0WD42-F1
#
_entry.id   AF-A0A9Q0WD42-F1
#
_cell.length_a   1.000
_cell.length_b   1.000
_cell.length_c   1.000
_cell.angle_alpha   90.00
_cell.angle_beta   90.00
_cell.angle_gamma   90.00
#
_symmetry.space_group_name_H-M   'P 1'
#
loop_
_entity.id
_entity.type
_entity.pdbx_description
1 polymer ?
#
loop_
_entity_poly.entity_id
_entity_poly.type
_entity_poly.pdbx_seq_one_letter_code
_entity_poly.pdbx_strand_id
1 'polypeptide(L)'
;MEREEQSLSLSTPLCEGNGVGVDEKGSQERGISKKEILEEVKKQLWLSGPLISVSLLQYCIQMISVMFVGHLGELSLAGASMATSFASVTGFSLLMGMASALDTFCGQSYGARQFHMLGIHMQRAMFVLSLVSIPLAIIWANTRSILIACGQQKDIAEEAGLLEMWSFESMVLLSGLLPDPELETSVLSISLNTAATVWMIPYGLSGAASTRVSNELGAQRPYLARLAVWVVIAIAVTEGIVVGIVLILIRNVWGYAYSNEIQVVNYVAVMLPVVATSNFLDGLQCVLSGVARGCGWQKIGAYINLGSYYLVGIPIAILLAFVFHVGGKGLWLGIICALVVQVLSLATITVRTNWEQEAKKATDRVYDEVIPVDTVS
;
A
#
# COMPACT_ATOMS: atom_id res chain seq x y z
N MET A 1 55.39 -41.10 -34.00
CA MET A 1 54.07 -41.47 -33.45
C MET A 1 54.32 -41.93 -32.02
N GLU A 2 54.51 -40.98 -31.12
CA GLU A 2 54.77 -41.21 -29.70
C GLU A 2 53.99 -40.14 -28.92
N ARG A 3 53.14 -40.61 -28.00
CA ARG A 3 52.42 -39.80 -27.00
C ARG A 3 53.32 -39.66 -25.79
N GLU A 4 53.53 -38.44 -25.30
CA GLU A 4 53.97 -38.20 -23.93
C GLU A 4 53.05 -37.15 -23.29
N GLU A 5 52.45 -37.53 -22.16
CA GLU A 5 51.76 -36.64 -21.23
C GLU A 5 52.80 -35.73 -20.56
N GLN A 6 52.67 -34.42 -20.76
CA GLN A 6 53.47 -33.42 -20.05
C GLN A 6 52.56 -32.64 -19.10
N SER A 7 52.63 -33.00 -17.82
CA SER A 7 52.14 -32.16 -16.72
C SER A 7 53.10 -30.98 -16.55
N LEU A 8 52.68 -29.79 -16.98
CA LEU A 8 53.48 -28.58 -16.86
C LEU A 8 53.04 -27.75 -15.64
N SER A 9 53.91 -27.75 -14.64
CA SER A 9 53.92 -26.80 -13.53
C SER A 9 54.10 -25.36 -14.04
N LEU A 10 53.25 -24.44 -13.58
CA LEU A 10 53.53 -23.00 -13.60
C LEU A 10 53.21 -22.42 -12.23
N SER A 11 54.25 -22.24 -11.43
CA SER A 11 54.27 -21.39 -10.25
C SER A 11 54.59 -19.96 -10.65
N THR A 12 53.78 -18.99 -10.18
CA THR A 12 54.16 -17.58 -9.95
C THR A 12 53.07 -16.92 -9.06
N PRO A 13 53.36 -15.83 -8.32
CA PRO A 13 53.57 -15.90 -6.87
C PRO A 13 52.66 -14.92 -6.09
N LEU A 14 52.84 -14.86 -4.76
CA LEU A 14 52.32 -13.89 -3.77
C LEU A 14 51.17 -14.41 -2.89
N CYS A 15 51.55 -15.02 -1.76
CA CYS A 15 51.02 -14.72 -0.42
C CYS A 15 51.89 -15.46 0.62
N GLU A 16 53.05 -14.91 0.95
CA GLU A 16 53.76 -15.26 2.19
C GLU A 16 53.61 -14.12 3.20
N GLY A 17 53.44 -14.53 4.45
CA GLY A 17 52.94 -13.78 5.58
C GLY A 17 53.57 -12.41 5.84
N ASN A 18 52.69 -11.47 6.19
CA ASN A 18 52.95 -10.61 7.35
C ASN A 18 51.67 -10.57 8.19
N GLY A 19 51.80 -10.98 9.45
CA GLY A 19 50.70 -11.05 10.40
C GLY A 19 50.05 -9.68 10.58
N VAL A 20 48.81 -9.57 10.11
CA VAL A 20 47.86 -8.62 10.68
C VAL A 20 47.16 -9.41 11.77
N GLY A 21 47.49 -9.08 13.02
CA GLY A 21 46.79 -9.60 14.17
C GLY A 21 45.29 -9.49 13.93
N VAL A 22 44.60 -10.61 14.13
CA VAL A 22 43.16 -10.59 14.34
C VAL A 22 42.97 -9.77 15.62
N ASP A 23 42.77 -8.47 15.46
CA ASP A 23 42.22 -7.63 16.52
C ASP A 23 40.79 -8.13 16.75
N GLU A 24 40.66 -9.16 17.58
CA GLU A 24 39.48 -9.43 18.39
C GLU A 24 39.28 -8.26 19.35
N LYS A 25 38.86 -7.12 18.81
CA LYS A 25 38.43 -5.96 19.59
C LYS A 25 37.21 -5.32 18.98
N GLY A 26 36.08 -5.62 19.62
CA GLY A 26 34.92 -4.74 19.65
C GLY A 26 33.88 -5.05 18.59
N SER A 27 32.89 -5.84 18.97
CA SER A 27 31.47 -5.58 18.70
C SER A 27 31.09 -4.20 19.29
N GLN A 28 31.73 -3.16 18.77
CA GLN A 28 31.47 -1.78 19.11
C GLN A 28 30.26 -1.38 18.28
N GLU A 29 29.13 -1.14 18.94
CA GLU A 29 27.94 -0.54 18.33
C GLU A 29 28.38 0.68 17.52
N ARG A 30 28.50 0.53 16.19
CA ARG A 30 28.71 1.65 15.29
C ARG A 30 27.48 2.54 15.44
N GLY A 31 27.62 3.62 16.19
CA GLY A 31 26.60 4.64 16.30
C GLY A 31 26.21 5.13 14.90
N ILE A 32 24.90 5.26 14.67
CA ILE A 32 24.37 5.66 13.37
C ILE A 32 24.96 7.01 12.96
N SER A 33 25.64 7.05 11.82
CA SER A 33 26.24 8.30 11.34
C SER A 33 25.16 9.21 10.74
N LYS A 34 25.20 10.51 11.04
CA LYS A 34 24.31 11.51 10.42
C LYS A 34 24.34 11.46 8.89
N LYS A 35 25.48 11.09 8.30
CA LYS A 35 25.64 10.92 6.85
C LYS A 35 24.80 9.74 6.32
N GLU A 36 24.81 8.60 7.03
CA GLU A 36 24.03 7.41 6.65
C GLU A 36 22.52 7.70 6.71
N ILE A 37 22.08 8.41 7.76
CA ILE A 37 20.68 8.85 7.88
C ILE A 37 20.31 9.75 6.70
N LEU A 38 21.13 10.76 6.39
CA LEU A 38 20.85 11.71 5.31
C LEU A 38 20.82 11.03 3.94
N GLU A 39 21.73 10.07 3.70
CA GLU A 39 21.72 9.28 2.47
C GLU A 39 20.47 8.42 2.35
N GLU A 40 20.02 7.79 3.43
CA GLU A 40 18.81 6.98 3.41
C GLU A 40 17.55 7.83 3.23
N VAL A 41 17.47 8.99 3.90
CA VAL A 41 16.39 9.99 3.68
C VAL A 41 16.34 10.37 2.20
N LYS A 42 17.51 10.70 1.60
CA LYS A 42 17.58 11.08 0.19
C LYS A 42 17.10 9.96 -0.73
N LYS A 43 17.52 8.71 -0.49
CA LYS A 43 17.09 7.55 -1.30
C LYS A 43 15.59 7.32 -1.20
N GLN A 44 15.02 7.41 0.00
CA GLN A 44 13.60 7.23 0.22
C GLN A 44 12.79 8.34 -0.43
N LEU A 45 13.11 9.61 -0.20
CA LEU A 45 12.40 10.73 -0.83
C LEU A 45 12.49 10.71 -2.36
N TRP A 46 13.66 10.34 -2.91
CA TRP A 46 13.84 10.20 -4.36
C TRP A 46 12.96 9.10 -4.96
N LEU A 47 12.76 8.00 -4.23
CA LEU A 47 11.89 6.90 -4.66
C LEU A 47 10.40 7.22 -4.41
N SER A 48 10.08 7.85 -3.29
CA SER A 48 8.72 8.24 -2.93
C SER A 48 8.14 9.27 -3.88
N GLY A 49 8.90 10.24 -4.37
CA GLY A 49 8.40 11.28 -5.28
C GLY A 49 7.64 10.72 -6.50
N PRO A 50 8.28 9.88 -7.34
CA PRO A 50 7.61 9.23 -8.46
C PRO A 50 6.46 8.31 -8.04
N LEU A 51 6.60 7.55 -6.96
CA LEU A 51 5.55 6.65 -6.48
C LEU A 51 4.30 7.41 -6.00
N ILE A 52 4.48 8.52 -5.29
CA ILE A 52 3.40 9.42 -4.88
C ILE A 52 2.75 10.03 -6.12
N SER A 53 3.55 10.47 -7.09
CA SER A 53 3.02 11.04 -8.34
C SER A 53 2.18 10.02 -9.11
N VAL A 54 2.65 8.77 -9.26
CA VAL A 54 1.89 7.69 -9.90
C VAL A 54 0.60 7.43 -9.13
N SER A 55 0.66 7.34 -7.80
CA SER A 55 -0.52 7.09 -6.95
C SER A 55 -1.56 8.20 -7.09
N LEU A 56 -1.12 9.46 -7.05
CA LEU A 56 -1.98 10.63 -7.25
C LEU A 56 -2.60 10.64 -8.65
N LEU A 57 -1.80 10.40 -9.70
CA LEU A 57 -2.31 10.36 -11.08
C LEU A 57 -3.33 9.23 -11.28
N GLN A 58 -3.09 8.05 -10.70
CA GLN A 58 -4.01 6.93 -10.75
C GLN A 58 -5.33 7.28 -10.03
N TYR A 59 -5.26 7.95 -8.87
CA TYR A 59 -6.45 8.40 -8.15
C TYR A 59 -7.21 9.50 -8.89
N CYS A 60 -6.50 10.45 -9.51
CA CYS A 60 -7.12 11.52 -10.30
C CYS A 60 -8.01 10.98 -11.41
N ILE A 61 -7.61 9.89 -12.09
CA ILE A 61 -8.43 9.23 -13.11
C ILE A 61 -9.78 8.82 -12.51
N GLN A 62 -9.76 8.13 -11.36
CA GLN A 62 -10.98 7.68 -10.69
C GLN A 62 -11.83 8.84 -10.18
N MET A 63 -11.22 9.87 -9.58
CA MET A 63 -11.93 11.07 -9.11
C MET A 63 -12.65 11.76 -10.27
N ILE A 64 -11.93 12.07 -11.34
CA ILE A 64 -12.47 12.79 -12.50
C ILE A 64 -13.64 12.00 -13.08
N SER A 65 -13.49 10.69 -13.25
CA SER A 65 -14.57 9.80 -13.70
C SER A 65 -15.82 9.90 -12.83
N VAL A 66 -15.70 9.86 -11.50
CA VAL A 66 -16.85 9.96 -10.58
C VAL A 66 -17.46 11.37 -10.60
N MET A 67 -16.65 12.43 -10.72
CA MET A 67 -17.13 13.81 -10.84
C MET A 67 -17.99 14.00 -12.11
N PHE A 68 -17.56 13.43 -13.24
CA PHE A 68 -18.37 13.46 -14.46
C PHE A 68 -19.69 12.70 -14.27
N VAL A 69 -19.69 11.55 -13.57
CA VAL A 69 -20.94 10.82 -13.28
C VAL A 69 -21.86 11.56 -12.31
N GLY A 70 -21.31 12.36 -11.38
CA GLY A 70 -22.11 13.18 -10.48
C GLY A 70 -23.02 14.17 -11.21
N HIS A 71 -22.59 14.67 -12.38
CA HIS A 71 -23.40 15.57 -13.19
C HIS A 71 -24.56 14.89 -13.95
N LEU A 72 -24.64 13.54 -13.95
CA LEU A 72 -25.72 12.80 -14.62
C LEU A 72 -26.94 12.57 -13.70
N GLY A 73 -26.88 13.02 -12.44
CA GLY A 73 -27.93 12.84 -11.44
C GLY A 73 -27.61 11.77 -10.40
N GLU A 74 -28.37 11.78 -9.31
CA GLU A 74 -28.07 10.97 -8.13
C GLU A 74 -28.12 9.46 -8.36
N LEU A 75 -29.05 8.98 -9.17
CA LEU A 75 -29.22 7.54 -9.40
C LEU A 75 -27.98 6.96 -10.10
N SER A 76 -27.46 7.66 -11.11
CA SER A 76 -26.24 7.28 -11.81
C SER A 76 -25.00 7.42 -10.93
N LEU A 77 -24.93 8.46 -10.09
CA LEU A 77 -23.85 8.61 -9.10
C LEU A 77 -23.84 7.48 -8.08
N ALA A 78 -25.01 7.11 -7.55
CA ALA A 78 -25.16 5.99 -6.63
C ALA A 78 -24.79 4.66 -7.30
N GLY A 79 -25.25 4.44 -8.54
CA GLY A 79 -24.90 3.27 -9.35
C GLY A 79 -23.39 3.16 -9.61
N ALA A 80 -22.74 4.24 -10.04
CA ALA A 80 -21.30 4.25 -10.32
C ALA A 80 -20.46 4.11 -9.05
N SER A 81 -20.85 4.75 -7.97
CA SER A 81 -20.20 4.62 -6.67
C SER A 81 -20.31 3.18 -6.15
N MET A 82 -21.47 2.54 -6.36
CA MET A 82 -21.68 1.14 -6.00
C MET A 82 -20.86 0.18 -6.84
N ALA A 83 -20.88 0.32 -8.18
CA ALA A 83 -20.07 -0.48 -9.09
C ALA A 83 -18.57 -0.32 -8.78
N THR A 84 -18.11 0.92 -8.62
CA THR A 84 -16.72 1.23 -8.26
C THR A 84 -16.34 0.59 -6.92
N SER A 85 -17.21 0.67 -5.91
CA SER A 85 -16.97 0.05 -4.61
C SER A 85 -16.95 -1.48 -4.71
N PHE A 86 -17.88 -2.06 -5.45
CA PHE A 86 -17.96 -3.50 -5.69
C PHE A 86 -16.72 -4.02 -6.42
N ALA A 87 -16.32 -3.37 -7.51
CA ALA A 87 -15.09 -3.68 -8.24
C ALA A 87 -13.83 -3.49 -7.39
N SER A 88 -13.79 -2.44 -6.56
CA SER A 88 -12.67 -2.17 -5.66
C SER A 88 -12.49 -3.26 -4.61
N VAL A 89 -13.58 -3.72 -4.00
CA VAL A 89 -13.57 -4.76 -2.96
C VAL A 89 -13.30 -6.15 -3.55
N THR A 90 -13.97 -6.50 -4.65
CA THR A 90 -13.91 -7.85 -5.22
C THR A 90 -12.68 -8.10 -6.08
N GLY A 91 -12.26 -7.12 -6.88
CA GLY A 91 -11.19 -7.30 -7.87
C GLY A 91 -9.93 -6.48 -7.59
N PHE A 92 -10.01 -5.14 -7.57
CA PHE A 92 -8.79 -4.32 -7.50
C PHE A 92 -8.00 -4.54 -6.21
N SER A 93 -8.66 -4.65 -5.06
CA SER A 93 -7.98 -4.92 -3.78
C SER A 93 -7.31 -6.30 -3.77
N LEU A 94 -7.94 -7.31 -4.37
CA LEU A 94 -7.38 -8.65 -4.49
C LEU A 94 -6.15 -8.65 -5.39
N LEU A 95 -6.26 -8.07 -6.59
CA LEU A 95 -5.15 -8.01 -7.55
C LEU A 95 -3.98 -7.18 -7.01
N MET A 96 -4.24 -6.02 -6.39
CA MET A 96 -3.19 -5.23 -5.73
C MET A 96 -2.56 -6.01 -4.56
N GLY A 97 -3.37 -6.69 -3.75
CA GLY A 97 -2.90 -7.54 -2.65
C GLY A 97 -1.97 -8.66 -3.13
N MET A 98 -2.33 -9.33 -4.22
CA MET A 98 -1.49 -10.37 -4.84
C MET A 98 -0.22 -9.79 -5.47
N ALA A 99 -0.34 -8.67 -6.19
CA ALA A 99 0.79 -7.98 -6.80
C ALA A 99 1.81 -7.50 -5.75
N SER A 100 1.37 -7.18 -4.53
CA SER A 100 2.24 -6.76 -3.42
C SER A 100 3.27 -7.81 -2.99
N ALA A 101 3.08 -9.09 -3.35
CA ALA A 101 4.09 -10.12 -3.17
C ALA A 101 5.39 -9.82 -3.95
N LEU A 102 5.28 -9.13 -5.10
CA LEU A 102 6.43 -8.71 -5.90
C LEU A 102 7.32 -7.73 -5.14
N ASP A 103 6.79 -6.91 -4.24
CA ASP A 103 7.64 -6.00 -3.45
C ASP A 103 8.71 -6.77 -2.66
N THR A 104 8.38 -7.97 -2.17
CA THR A 104 9.31 -8.87 -1.50
C THR A 104 10.20 -9.59 -2.49
N PHE A 105 9.62 -10.36 -3.42
CA PHE A 105 10.38 -11.25 -4.29
C PHE A 105 11.29 -10.50 -5.26
N CYS A 106 10.76 -9.47 -5.93
CA CYS A 106 11.53 -8.63 -6.83
C CYS A 106 12.54 -7.78 -6.08
N GLY A 107 12.14 -7.16 -4.96
CA GLY A 107 13.03 -6.31 -4.18
C GLY A 107 14.20 -7.07 -3.59
N GLN A 108 13.95 -8.25 -2.99
CA GLN A 108 15.03 -9.08 -2.44
C GLN A 108 15.93 -9.66 -3.54
N SER A 109 15.37 -10.10 -4.66
CA SER A 109 16.16 -10.55 -5.83
C SER A 109 17.04 -9.43 -6.39
N TYR A 110 16.49 -8.21 -6.48
CA TYR A 110 17.24 -7.02 -6.91
C TYR A 110 18.38 -6.70 -5.92
N GLY A 111 18.09 -6.72 -4.62
CA GLY A 111 19.08 -6.55 -3.55
C GLY A 111 20.23 -7.56 -3.62
N ALA A 112 19.90 -8.82 -3.86
CA ALA A 112 20.85 -9.93 -4.03
C ALA A 112 21.57 -9.93 -5.40
N ARG A 113 21.29 -8.95 -6.27
CA ARG A 113 21.79 -8.86 -7.66
C ARG A 113 21.41 -10.05 -8.55
N GLN A 114 20.35 -10.77 -8.21
CA GLN A 114 19.78 -11.87 -8.98
C GLN A 114 18.75 -11.34 -10.00
N PHE A 115 19.21 -10.56 -10.97
CA PHE A 115 18.34 -9.92 -11.97
C PHE A 115 17.61 -10.92 -12.88
N HIS A 116 18.14 -12.13 -13.04
CA HIS A 116 17.44 -13.19 -13.76
C HIS A 116 16.18 -13.65 -13.03
N MET A 117 16.29 -13.92 -11.73
CA MET A 117 15.16 -14.31 -10.87
C MET A 117 14.10 -13.21 -10.79
N LEU A 118 14.52 -11.94 -10.74
CA LEU A 118 13.63 -10.78 -10.84
C LEU A 118 12.68 -10.88 -12.06
N GLY A 119 13.22 -11.21 -13.23
CA GLY A 119 12.44 -11.38 -14.46
C GLY A 119 11.46 -12.56 -14.37
N ILE A 120 11.89 -13.68 -13.78
CA ILE A 120 11.04 -14.86 -13.56
C ILE A 120 9.87 -14.53 -12.64
N HIS A 121 10.11 -13.83 -11.53
CA HIS A 121 9.06 -13.40 -10.60
C HIS A 121 8.01 -12.52 -11.28
N MET A 122 8.47 -11.54 -12.05
CA MET A 122 7.58 -10.65 -12.78
C MET A 122 6.70 -11.42 -13.78
N GLN A 123 7.29 -12.33 -14.58
CA GLN A 123 6.54 -13.13 -15.55
C GLN A 123 5.52 -14.06 -14.89
N ARG A 124 5.92 -14.75 -13.81
CA ARG A 124 5.02 -15.61 -13.03
C ARG A 124 3.85 -14.82 -12.45
N ALA A 125 4.11 -13.64 -11.90
CA ALA A 125 3.04 -12.80 -11.37
C ALA A 125 2.11 -12.28 -12.47
N MET A 126 2.63 -11.84 -13.62
CA MET A 126 1.77 -11.46 -14.76
C MET A 126 0.85 -12.59 -15.18
N PHE A 127 1.37 -13.82 -15.26
CA PHE A 127 0.57 -15.01 -15.59
C PHE A 127 -0.49 -15.30 -14.52
N VAL A 128 -0.10 -15.36 -13.25
CA VAL A 128 -1.02 -15.64 -12.14
C VAL A 128 -2.11 -14.57 -12.01
N LEU A 129 -1.74 -13.28 -12.07
CA LEU A 129 -2.71 -12.18 -12.01
C LEU A 129 -3.67 -12.21 -13.20
N SER A 130 -3.19 -12.57 -14.40
CA SER A 130 -4.05 -12.74 -15.58
C SER A 130 -5.07 -13.87 -15.38
N LEU A 131 -4.64 -15.02 -14.83
CA LEU A 131 -5.54 -16.12 -14.53
C LEU A 131 -6.60 -15.75 -13.48
N VAL A 132 -6.22 -15.00 -12.45
CA VAL A 132 -7.17 -14.53 -11.40
C VAL A 132 -8.14 -13.48 -11.97
N SER A 133 -7.76 -12.73 -13.00
CA SER A 133 -8.67 -11.76 -13.62
C SER A 133 -9.88 -12.42 -14.32
N ILE A 134 -9.76 -13.68 -14.77
CA ILE A 134 -10.84 -14.42 -15.45
C ILE A 134 -12.05 -14.66 -14.53
N PRO A 135 -11.92 -15.32 -13.35
CA PRO A 135 -13.05 -15.49 -12.45
C PRO A 135 -13.58 -14.15 -11.91
N LEU A 136 -12.72 -13.15 -11.74
CA LEU A 136 -13.16 -11.80 -11.36
C LEU A 136 -14.07 -11.18 -12.43
N ALA A 137 -13.71 -11.30 -13.70
CA ALA A 137 -14.56 -10.83 -14.80
C ALA A 137 -15.92 -11.53 -14.83
N ILE A 138 -15.98 -12.82 -14.47
CA ILE A 138 -17.25 -13.56 -14.34
C ILE A 138 -18.08 -13.01 -13.17
N ILE A 139 -17.45 -12.73 -12.02
CA ILE A 139 -18.13 -12.10 -10.87
C ILE A 139 -18.71 -10.74 -11.27
N TRP A 140 -17.90 -9.91 -11.94
CA TRP A 140 -18.30 -8.58 -12.41
C TRP A 140 -19.42 -8.63 -13.45
N ALA A 141 -19.41 -9.62 -14.35
CA ALA A 141 -20.51 -9.84 -15.29
C ALA A 141 -21.84 -10.20 -14.60
N ASN A 142 -21.80 -10.65 -13.35
CA ASN A 142 -22.97 -11.04 -12.55
C ASN A 142 -23.30 -10.03 -11.44
N THR A 143 -22.69 -8.84 -11.42
CA THR A 143 -22.85 -7.84 -10.35
C THR A 143 -24.30 -7.49 -10.08
N ARG A 144 -25.13 -7.28 -11.11
CA ARG A 144 -26.59 -7.03 -10.94
C ARG A 144 -27.26 -8.11 -10.10
N SER A 145 -27.06 -9.37 -10.49
CA SER A 145 -27.68 -10.53 -9.83
C SER A 145 -27.20 -10.67 -8.38
N ILE A 146 -25.92 -10.41 -8.14
CA ILE A 146 -25.32 -10.46 -6.79
C ILE A 146 -25.91 -9.37 -5.90
N LEU A 147 -26.00 -8.13 -6.39
CA LEU A 147 -26.55 -7.00 -5.62
C LEU A 147 -28.03 -7.20 -5.29
N ILE A 148 -28.83 -7.69 -6.24
CA ILE A 148 -30.24 -8.06 -5.98
C ILE A 148 -30.33 -9.15 -4.92
N ALA A 149 -29.46 -10.17 -4.97
CA ALA A 149 -29.42 -11.25 -3.99
C ALA A 149 -29.00 -10.77 -2.59
N CYS A 150 -28.16 -9.73 -2.50
CA CYS A 150 -27.77 -9.09 -1.24
C CYS A 150 -28.85 -8.16 -0.65
N GLY A 151 -30.02 -8.03 -1.27
CA GLY A 151 -31.14 -7.22 -0.79
C GLY A 151 -31.07 -5.75 -1.19
N GLN A 152 -30.21 -5.38 -2.14
CA GLN A 152 -30.15 -4.02 -2.66
C GLN A 152 -31.39 -3.67 -3.49
N GLN A 153 -31.80 -2.39 -3.51
CA GLN A 153 -32.90 -1.93 -4.35
C GLN A 153 -32.64 -2.28 -5.82
N LYS A 154 -33.68 -2.79 -6.50
CA LYS A 154 -33.57 -3.30 -7.87
C LYS A 154 -33.01 -2.26 -8.84
N ASP A 155 -33.44 -1.01 -8.69
CA ASP A 155 -33.05 0.10 -9.56
C ASP A 155 -31.55 0.41 -9.42
N ILE A 156 -31.01 0.38 -8.19
CA ILE A 156 -29.59 0.61 -7.91
C ILE A 156 -28.73 -0.57 -8.40
N ALA A 157 -29.21 -1.80 -8.21
CA ALA A 157 -28.50 -3.00 -8.64
C ALA A 157 -28.47 -3.15 -10.18
N GLU A 158 -29.52 -2.70 -10.86
CA GLU A 158 -29.57 -2.61 -12.33
C GLU A 158 -28.56 -1.61 -12.87
N GLU A 159 -28.54 -0.39 -12.31
CA GLU A 159 -27.57 0.65 -12.69
C GLU A 159 -26.12 0.22 -12.43
N ALA A 160 -25.84 -0.34 -11.25
CA ALA A 160 -24.49 -0.82 -10.93
C ALA A 160 -24.03 -1.93 -11.89
N GLY A 161 -24.89 -2.87 -12.27
CA GLY A 161 -24.55 -3.93 -13.22
C GLY A 161 -24.32 -3.43 -14.65
N LEU A 162 -25.08 -2.44 -15.10
CA LEU A 162 -24.90 -1.81 -16.41
C LEU A 162 -23.58 -1.01 -16.47
N LEU A 163 -23.29 -0.24 -15.42
CA LEU A 163 -22.07 0.55 -15.32
C LEU A 163 -20.83 -0.35 -15.22
N GLU A 164 -20.90 -1.47 -14.51
CA GLU A 164 -19.77 -2.40 -14.40
C GLU A 164 -19.48 -3.08 -15.74
N MET A 165 -20.51 -3.44 -16.51
CA MET A 165 -20.38 -4.08 -17.83
C MET A 165 -19.83 -3.15 -18.92
N TRP A 166 -19.95 -1.83 -18.75
CA TRP A 166 -19.56 -0.81 -19.73
C TRP A 166 -18.66 0.30 -19.16
N SER A 167 -17.90 -0.01 -18.10
CA SER A 167 -17.17 0.92 -17.22
C SER A 167 -16.33 2.01 -17.91
N PHE A 168 -15.94 1.84 -19.18
CA PHE A 168 -15.15 2.82 -19.95
C PHE A 168 -15.93 3.62 -21.01
N GLU A 169 -17.09 3.15 -21.48
CA GLU A 169 -17.81 3.74 -22.64
C GLU A 169 -19.18 4.35 -22.26
N SER A 170 -19.85 3.84 -21.22
CA SER A 170 -21.17 4.35 -20.81
C SER A 170 -21.15 5.63 -19.97
N MET A 171 -19.98 6.04 -19.46
CA MET A 171 -19.83 7.22 -18.60
C MET A 171 -20.09 8.54 -19.33
N VAL A 172 -19.94 8.56 -20.66
CA VAL A 172 -20.10 9.76 -21.50
C VAL A 172 -21.54 9.91 -22.02
N LEU A 173 -22.23 8.78 -22.28
CA LEU A 173 -23.46 8.75 -23.07
C LEU A 173 -24.73 9.16 -22.30
N LEU A 174 -24.71 9.13 -20.97
CA LEU A 174 -25.90 9.35 -20.13
C LEU A 174 -25.94 10.73 -19.44
N SER A 175 -25.05 11.64 -19.84
CA SER A 175 -24.90 13.01 -19.30
C SER A 175 -26.01 14.02 -19.58
N GLY A 176 -27.06 13.60 -20.28
CA GLY A 176 -28.07 14.52 -20.79
C GLY A 176 -29.30 14.75 -19.92
N LEU A 177 -29.50 14.07 -18.79
CA LEU A 177 -30.85 13.96 -18.20
C LEU A 177 -30.91 13.96 -16.65
N LEU A 178 -30.91 15.18 -16.09
CA LEU A 178 -31.76 15.63 -14.97
C LEU A 178 -31.34 15.38 -13.47
N PRO A 179 -31.93 16.13 -12.50
CA PRO A 179 -31.42 16.45 -11.14
C PRO A 179 -32.21 15.78 -9.97
N ASP A 180 -31.94 15.91 -8.65
CA ASP A 180 -30.79 16.05 -7.72
C ASP A 180 -31.38 16.04 -6.27
N PRO A 181 -30.83 15.35 -5.24
CA PRO A 181 -30.68 16.01 -3.92
C PRO A 181 -29.23 16.24 -3.38
N GLU A 182 -28.87 17.53 -3.26
CA GLU A 182 -27.48 17.99 -3.39
C GLU A 182 -26.62 18.00 -2.10
N LEU A 183 -27.19 18.05 -0.90
CA LEU A 183 -26.45 18.57 0.27
C LEU A 183 -25.61 17.55 1.05
N GLU A 184 -26.21 16.49 1.59
CA GLU A 184 -25.47 15.52 2.42
C GLU A 184 -24.50 14.67 1.60
N THR A 185 -24.91 14.29 0.39
CA THR A 185 -24.10 13.53 -0.57
C THR A 185 -22.84 14.31 -0.95
N SER A 186 -22.94 15.62 -1.15
CA SER A 186 -21.81 16.48 -1.49
C SER A 186 -20.77 16.57 -0.37
N VAL A 187 -21.20 16.83 0.87
CA VAL A 187 -20.29 16.99 2.01
C VAL A 187 -19.48 15.72 2.28
N LEU A 188 -20.15 14.56 2.26
CA LEU A 188 -19.49 13.27 2.49
C LEU A 188 -18.52 12.94 1.36
N SER A 189 -18.91 13.19 0.11
CA SER A 189 -18.07 12.95 -1.07
C SER A 189 -16.81 13.82 -1.07
N ILE A 190 -16.93 15.11 -0.75
CA ILE A 190 -15.80 16.04 -0.63
C ILE A 190 -14.83 15.55 0.45
N SER A 191 -15.35 15.15 1.61
CA SER A 191 -14.53 14.69 2.74
C SER A 191 -13.78 13.39 2.42
N LEU A 192 -14.45 12.41 1.79
CA LEU A 192 -13.84 11.15 1.38
C LEU A 192 -12.82 11.35 0.26
N ASN A 193 -13.11 12.22 -0.70
CA ASN A 193 -12.18 12.54 -1.79
C ASN A 193 -10.92 13.25 -1.27
N THR A 194 -11.08 14.16 -0.31
CA THR A 194 -9.97 14.82 0.37
C THR A 194 -9.12 13.79 1.12
N ALA A 195 -9.75 12.88 1.88
CA ALA A 195 -9.05 11.83 2.60
C ALA A 195 -8.27 10.89 1.66
N ALA A 196 -8.90 10.44 0.58
CA ALA A 196 -8.27 9.55 -0.39
C ALA A 196 -7.14 10.24 -1.18
N THR A 197 -7.28 11.53 -1.52
CA THR A 197 -6.21 12.32 -2.14
C THR A 197 -5.00 12.40 -1.22
N VAL A 198 -5.23 12.70 0.06
CA VAL A 198 -4.18 12.74 1.08
C VAL A 198 -3.52 11.38 1.25
N TRP A 199 -4.29 10.29 1.25
CA TRP A 199 -3.80 8.92 1.42
C TRP A 199 -2.84 8.45 0.32
N MET A 200 -2.86 9.05 -0.87
CA MET A 200 -1.90 8.73 -1.94
C MET A 200 -0.44 9.05 -1.55
N ILE A 201 -0.24 10.00 -0.63
CA ILE A 201 1.09 10.39 -0.13
C ILE A 201 1.71 9.26 0.72
N PRO A 202 1.10 8.81 1.83
CA PRO A 202 1.63 7.70 2.61
C PRO A 202 1.61 6.38 1.83
N TYR A 203 0.70 6.19 0.86
CA TYR A 203 0.72 5.03 -0.03
C TYR A 203 1.99 4.98 -0.89
N GLY A 204 2.38 6.10 -1.51
CA GLY A 204 3.65 6.18 -2.25
C GLY A 204 4.87 5.99 -1.35
N LEU A 205 4.82 6.52 -0.12
CA LEU A 205 5.87 6.29 0.89
C LEU A 205 5.97 4.82 1.31
N SER A 206 4.83 4.12 1.43
CA SER A 206 4.76 2.68 1.72
C SER A 206 5.44 1.84 0.64
N GLY A 207 5.25 2.18 -0.64
CA GLY A 207 5.97 1.52 -1.74
C GLY A 207 7.49 1.74 -1.67
N ALA A 208 7.92 2.97 -1.34
CA ALA A 208 9.34 3.27 -1.18
C ALA A 208 9.95 2.53 0.03
N ALA A 209 9.24 2.48 1.15
CA ALA A 209 9.61 1.73 2.34
C ALA A 209 9.81 0.24 2.00
N SER A 210 8.81 -0.35 1.34
CA SER A 210 8.81 -1.75 0.93
C SER A 210 10.02 -2.08 0.07
N THR A 211 10.28 -1.25 -0.95
CA THR A 211 11.42 -1.41 -1.88
C THR A 211 12.77 -1.27 -1.19
N ARG A 212 12.95 -0.27 -0.32
CA ARG A 212 14.23 -0.05 0.36
C ARG A 212 14.53 -1.18 1.33
N VAL A 213 13.54 -1.59 2.13
CA VAL A 213 13.69 -2.67 3.10
C VAL A 213 13.98 -3.99 2.40
N SER A 214 13.23 -4.34 1.35
CA SER A 214 13.46 -5.58 0.60
C SER A 214 14.82 -5.59 -0.10
N ASN A 215 15.25 -4.48 -0.70
CA ASN A 215 16.58 -4.38 -1.32
C ASN A 215 17.72 -4.56 -0.31
N GLU A 216 17.67 -3.91 0.86
CA GLU A 216 18.74 -4.04 1.86
C GLU A 216 18.75 -5.42 2.53
N LEU A 217 17.58 -6.04 2.73
CA LEU A 217 17.49 -7.43 3.21
C LEU A 217 18.06 -8.42 2.18
N GLY A 218 17.69 -8.28 0.90
CA GLY A 218 18.23 -9.11 -0.18
C GLY A 218 19.74 -8.92 -0.39
N ALA A 219 20.25 -7.71 -0.13
CA ALA A 219 21.68 -7.41 -0.18
C ALA A 219 22.49 -7.89 1.05
N GLN A 220 21.84 -8.59 2.00
CA GLN A 220 22.42 -9.02 3.28
C GLN A 220 22.98 -7.87 4.13
N ARG A 221 22.25 -6.74 4.16
CA ARG A 221 22.62 -5.55 4.94
C ARG A 221 21.58 -5.26 6.03
N PRO A 222 21.49 -6.11 7.08
CA PRO A 222 20.47 -6.01 8.12
C PRO A 222 20.49 -4.69 8.87
N TYR A 223 21.69 -4.13 9.11
CA TYR A 223 21.84 -2.80 9.70
C TYR A 223 21.19 -1.70 8.85
N LEU A 224 21.41 -1.71 7.53
CA LEU A 224 20.82 -0.71 6.62
C LEU A 224 19.32 -0.93 6.43
N ALA A 225 18.84 -2.18 6.44
CA ALA A 225 17.41 -2.47 6.44
C ALA A 225 16.73 -1.86 7.69
N ARG A 226 17.32 -2.05 8.88
CA ARG A 226 16.84 -1.43 10.12
C ARG A 226 16.86 0.10 10.03
N LEU A 227 17.92 0.68 9.49
CA LEU A 227 18.03 2.14 9.30
C LEU A 227 16.93 2.65 8.35
N ALA A 228 16.70 1.96 7.22
CA ALA A 228 15.65 2.30 6.27
C ALA A 228 14.26 2.34 6.93
N VAL A 229 13.96 1.38 7.80
CA VAL A 229 12.71 1.37 8.57
C VAL A 229 12.57 2.56 9.51
N TRP A 230 13.60 2.87 10.30
CA TRP A 230 13.51 4.01 11.22
C TRP A 230 13.41 5.34 10.49
N VAL A 231 14.14 5.49 9.37
CA VAL A 231 14.06 6.68 8.53
C VAL A 231 12.67 6.82 7.93
N VAL A 232 12.06 5.76 7.40
CA VAL A 232 10.75 5.88 6.77
C VAL A 232 9.63 6.15 7.79
N ILE A 233 9.73 5.59 9.00
CA ILE A 233 8.82 5.93 10.10
C ILE A 233 8.96 7.41 10.48
N ALA A 234 10.18 7.94 10.57
CA ALA A 234 10.40 9.36 10.86
C ALA A 234 9.86 10.27 9.75
N ILE A 235 10.04 9.89 8.48
CA ILE A 235 9.46 10.60 7.33
C ILE A 235 7.93 10.56 7.42
N ALA A 236 7.31 9.40 7.70
CA ALA A 236 5.86 9.25 7.82
C ALA A 236 5.26 10.11 8.95
N VAL A 237 5.91 10.15 10.12
CA VAL A 237 5.48 11.02 11.23
C VAL A 237 5.57 12.49 10.82
N THR A 238 6.66 12.88 10.17
CA THR A 238 6.86 14.27 9.73
C THR A 238 5.84 14.66 8.66
N GLU A 239 5.62 13.78 7.69
CA GLU A 239 4.63 13.94 6.62
C GLU A 239 3.22 14.09 7.19
N GLY A 240 2.79 13.17 8.05
CA GLY A 240 1.46 13.22 8.65
C GLY A 240 1.23 14.48 9.50
N ILE A 241 2.25 14.98 10.21
CA ILE A 241 2.17 16.26 10.95
C ILE A 241 2.01 17.43 9.96
N VAL A 242 2.83 17.48 8.91
CA VAL A 242 2.79 18.56 7.92
C VAL A 242 1.43 18.58 7.20
N VAL A 243 0.97 17.43 6.73
CA VAL A 243 -0.33 17.29 6.06
C VAL A 243 -1.47 17.66 7.02
N GLY A 244 -1.43 17.18 8.26
CA GLY A 244 -2.43 17.53 9.26
C GLY A 244 -2.52 19.03 9.54
N ILE A 245 -1.37 19.70 9.68
CA ILE A 245 -1.30 21.16 9.85
C ILE A 245 -1.88 21.86 8.62
N VAL A 246 -1.48 21.45 7.41
CA VAL A 246 -1.99 22.06 6.17
C VAL A 246 -3.51 21.91 6.08
N LEU A 247 -4.06 20.72 6.30
CA LEU A 247 -5.50 20.47 6.27
C LEU A 247 -6.27 21.33 7.29
N ILE A 248 -5.71 21.52 8.49
CA ILE A 248 -6.32 22.37 9.52
C ILE A 248 -6.26 23.85 9.14
N LEU A 249 -5.15 24.32 8.56
CA LEU A 249 -4.99 25.71 8.15
C LEU A 249 -5.90 26.09 6.98
N ILE A 250 -6.03 25.20 5.99
CA ILE A 250 -6.86 25.46 4.81
C ILE A 250 -8.34 25.17 5.04
N ARG A 251 -8.75 24.73 6.24
CA ARG A 251 -10.07 24.12 6.45
C ARG A 251 -11.25 25.00 6.06
N ASN A 252 -11.13 26.31 6.25
CA ASN A 252 -12.18 27.29 5.94
C ASN A 252 -12.21 27.67 4.45
N VAL A 253 -11.17 27.32 3.69
CA VAL A 253 -11.00 27.67 2.27
C VAL A 253 -11.22 26.45 1.38
N TRP A 254 -10.83 25.26 1.85
CA TRP A 254 -10.85 24.03 1.08
C TRP A 254 -12.24 23.67 0.53
N GLY A 255 -13.30 23.88 1.30
CA GLY A 255 -14.67 23.63 0.85
C GLY A 255 -15.06 24.44 -0.39
N TYR A 256 -14.50 25.65 -0.56
CA TYR A 256 -14.78 26.49 -1.73
C TYR A 256 -14.19 25.96 -3.03
N ALA A 257 -13.23 25.02 -2.98
CA ALA A 257 -12.75 24.33 -4.17
C ALA A 257 -13.81 23.38 -4.76
N TYR A 258 -14.84 23.03 -3.98
CA TYR A 258 -15.85 22.04 -4.36
C TYR A 258 -17.27 22.60 -4.41
N SER A 259 -17.62 23.57 -3.56
CA SER A 259 -18.97 24.13 -3.51
C SER A 259 -18.98 25.61 -3.17
N ASN A 260 -19.93 26.34 -3.75
CA ASN A 260 -20.21 27.73 -3.43
C ASN A 260 -21.20 27.87 -2.26
N GLU A 261 -21.78 26.76 -1.78
CA GLU A 261 -22.72 26.79 -0.67
C GLU A 261 -22.03 26.88 0.68
N ILE A 262 -22.27 27.98 1.38
CA ILE A 262 -21.66 28.27 2.69
C ILE A 262 -21.96 27.17 3.73
N GLN A 263 -23.13 26.54 3.66
CA GLN A 263 -23.50 25.44 4.55
C GLN A 263 -22.59 24.21 4.34
N VAL A 264 -22.34 23.83 3.09
CA VAL A 264 -21.40 22.75 2.72
C VAL A 264 -19.98 23.09 3.16
N VAL A 265 -19.52 24.32 2.87
CA VAL A 265 -18.16 24.77 3.22
C VAL A 265 -17.92 24.75 4.73
N ASN A 266 -18.86 25.26 5.51
CA ASN A 266 -18.76 25.27 6.97
C ASN A 266 -18.73 23.86 7.55
N TYR A 267 -19.51 22.94 6.98
CA TYR A 267 -19.51 21.54 7.43
C TYR A 267 -18.17 20.86 7.12
N VAL A 268 -17.67 21.01 5.88
CA VAL A 268 -16.35 20.51 5.47
C VAL A 268 -15.25 21.04 6.41
N ALA A 269 -15.28 22.33 6.75
CA ALA A 269 -14.33 22.94 7.67
C ALA A 269 -14.31 22.31 9.08
N VAL A 270 -15.45 21.82 9.57
CA VAL A 270 -15.57 21.09 10.84
C VAL A 270 -15.06 19.65 10.72
N MET A 271 -15.20 19.03 9.56
CA MET A 271 -14.78 17.64 9.31
C MET A 271 -13.27 17.51 9.07
N LEU A 272 -12.62 18.50 8.48
CA LEU A 272 -11.20 18.47 8.12
C LEU A 272 -10.24 18.13 9.28
N PRO A 273 -10.40 18.66 10.51
CA PRO A 273 -9.59 18.23 11.66
C PRO A 273 -9.76 16.75 12.02
N VAL A 274 -10.97 16.21 11.88
CA VAL A 274 -11.24 14.78 12.10
C VAL A 274 -10.53 13.94 11.03
N VAL A 275 -10.66 14.37 9.76
CA VAL A 275 -10.00 13.74 8.61
C VAL A 275 -8.47 13.77 8.76
N ALA A 276 -7.90 14.89 9.20
CA ALA A 276 -6.46 15.02 9.45
C ALA A 276 -5.97 14.02 10.50
N THR A 277 -6.72 13.88 11.60
CA THR A 277 -6.37 12.97 12.69
C THR A 277 -6.45 11.50 12.25
N SER A 278 -7.49 11.12 11.49
CA SER A 278 -7.62 9.75 10.98
C SER A 278 -6.55 9.42 9.93
N ASN A 279 -6.24 10.36 9.03
CA ASN A 279 -5.20 10.16 8.01
C ASN A 279 -3.80 10.00 8.61
N PHE A 280 -3.51 10.65 9.74
CA PHE A 280 -2.24 10.47 10.43
C PHE A 280 -2.01 9.01 10.87
N LEU A 281 -3.02 8.40 11.50
CA LEU A 281 -2.94 7.00 11.93
C LEU A 281 -2.90 6.04 10.75
N ASP A 282 -3.71 6.31 9.73
CA ASP A 282 -3.76 5.51 8.51
C ASP A 282 -2.45 5.60 7.72
N GLY A 283 -1.81 6.77 7.68
CA GLY A 283 -0.51 6.95 7.05
C GLY A 283 0.60 6.14 7.72
N LEU A 284 0.64 6.13 9.06
CA LEU A 284 1.56 5.28 9.82
C LEU A 284 1.30 3.79 9.57
N GLN A 285 0.04 3.37 9.58
CA GLN A 285 -0.38 2.01 9.26
C GLN A 285 0.11 1.60 7.87
N CYS A 286 -0.06 2.48 6.88
CA CYS A 286 0.26 2.23 5.49
C CYS A 286 1.76 2.03 5.31
N VAL A 287 2.59 2.86 5.94
CA VAL A 287 4.05 2.75 5.90
C VAL A 287 4.54 1.49 6.61
N LEU A 288 4.00 1.16 7.79
CA LEU A 288 4.33 -0.08 8.49
C LEU A 288 3.92 -1.33 7.70
N SER A 289 2.81 -1.28 6.98
CA SER A 289 2.40 -2.33 6.04
C SER A 289 3.37 -2.45 4.87
N GLY A 290 3.92 -1.33 4.38
CA GLY A 290 5.03 -1.31 3.41
C GLY A 290 6.27 -2.01 3.93
N VAL A 291 6.68 -1.74 5.18
CA VAL A 291 7.79 -2.44 5.84
C VAL A 291 7.51 -3.94 5.93
N ALA A 292 6.29 -4.33 6.35
CA ALA A 292 5.90 -5.73 6.44
C ALA A 292 5.97 -6.44 5.07
N ARG A 293 5.55 -5.77 3.98
CA ARG A 293 5.72 -6.27 2.61
C ARG A 293 7.19 -6.41 2.25
N GLY A 294 8.03 -5.41 2.52
CA GLY A 294 9.47 -5.47 2.23
C GLY A 294 10.19 -6.63 2.93
N CYS A 295 9.81 -6.94 4.17
CA CYS A 295 10.37 -8.05 4.94
C CYS A 295 9.83 -9.44 4.52
N GLY A 296 8.65 -9.51 3.92
CA GLY A 296 7.96 -10.76 3.63
C GLY A 296 7.06 -11.26 4.78
N TRP A 297 6.52 -10.34 5.59
CA TRP A 297 5.64 -10.63 6.73
C TRP A 297 4.15 -10.56 6.40
N GLN A 298 3.76 -10.66 5.12
CA GLN A 298 2.37 -10.48 4.68
C GLN A 298 1.40 -11.40 5.43
N LYS A 299 1.81 -12.63 5.78
CA LYS A 299 0.99 -13.55 6.60
C LYS A 299 0.69 -12.98 7.98
N ILE A 300 1.70 -12.45 8.66
CA ILE A 300 1.55 -11.84 9.99
C ILE A 300 0.71 -10.56 9.87
N GLY A 301 1.00 -9.73 8.87
CA GLY A 301 0.22 -8.52 8.57
C GLY A 301 -1.27 -8.82 8.33
N ALA A 302 -1.57 -9.90 7.59
CA ALA A 302 -2.95 -10.34 7.34
C ALA A 302 -3.67 -10.75 8.63
N TYR A 303 -3.03 -11.53 9.51
CA TYR A 303 -3.61 -11.89 10.81
C TYR A 303 -3.86 -10.66 11.70
N ILE A 304 -2.91 -9.72 11.73
CA ILE A 304 -3.07 -8.46 12.46
C ILE A 304 -4.23 -7.66 11.88
N ASN A 305 -4.34 -7.57 10.56
CA ASN A 305 -5.44 -6.86 9.90
C ASN A 305 -6.80 -7.47 10.27
N LEU A 306 -6.92 -8.79 10.16
CA LEU A 306 -8.14 -9.51 10.52
C LEU A 306 -8.49 -9.31 12.00
N GLY A 307 -7.52 -9.47 12.90
CA GLY A 307 -7.74 -9.25 14.33
C GLY A 307 -8.14 -7.81 14.66
N SER A 308 -7.46 -6.83 14.06
CA SER A 308 -7.70 -5.42 14.33
C SER A 308 -9.08 -4.97 13.86
N TYR A 309 -9.48 -5.30 12.62
CA TYR A 309 -10.76 -4.86 12.08
C TYR A 309 -11.94 -5.71 12.54
N TYR A 310 -11.82 -7.04 12.54
CA TYR A 310 -12.96 -7.92 12.80
C TYR A 310 -13.15 -8.25 14.28
N LEU A 311 -12.08 -8.38 15.07
CA LEU A 311 -12.21 -8.71 16.50
C LEU A 311 -12.28 -7.47 17.40
N VAL A 312 -11.76 -6.32 16.93
CA VAL A 312 -11.75 -5.09 17.73
C VAL A 312 -12.60 -4.00 17.08
N GLY A 313 -12.31 -3.63 15.84
CA GLY A 313 -12.97 -2.52 15.14
C GLY A 313 -14.48 -2.66 15.03
N ILE A 314 -14.96 -3.75 14.43
CA ILE A 314 -16.39 -4.01 14.21
C ILE A 314 -17.16 -4.08 15.54
N PRO A 315 -16.73 -4.85 16.56
CA PRO A 315 -17.42 -4.86 17.85
C PRO A 315 -17.51 -3.49 18.51
N ILE A 316 -16.41 -2.71 18.51
CA ILE A 316 -16.41 -1.34 19.07
C ILE A 316 -17.31 -0.42 18.25
N ALA A 317 -17.29 -0.51 16.92
CA ALA A 317 -18.14 0.26 16.03
C ALA A 317 -19.62 0.01 16.33
N ILE A 318 -20.03 -1.26 16.43
CA ILE A 318 -21.42 -1.65 16.74
C ILE A 318 -21.83 -1.15 18.13
N LEU A 319 -20.96 -1.34 19.11
CA LEU A 319 -21.23 -0.96 20.49
C LEU A 319 -21.38 0.56 20.62
N LEU A 320 -20.48 1.36 20.02
CA LEU A 320 -20.58 2.82 20.05
C LEU A 320 -21.78 3.33 19.24
N ALA A 321 -21.99 2.80 18.04
CA ALA A 321 -23.05 3.30 17.15
C ALA A 321 -24.46 2.98 17.67
N PHE A 322 -24.69 1.74 18.10
CA PHE A 322 -26.04 1.25 18.40
C PHE A 322 -26.34 1.12 19.89
N VAL A 323 -25.37 0.74 20.73
CA VAL A 323 -25.60 0.55 22.17
C VAL A 323 -25.47 1.88 22.92
N PHE A 324 -24.43 2.66 22.62
CA PHE A 324 -24.24 3.98 23.22
C PHE A 324 -24.90 5.13 22.42
N HIS A 325 -25.62 4.80 21.35
CA HIS A 325 -26.36 5.76 20.52
C HIS A 325 -25.50 6.94 20.01
N VAL A 326 -24.21 6.69 19.75
CA VAL A 326 -23.28 7.70 19.19
C VAL A 326 -23.49 7.87 17.67
N GLY A 327 -24.31 7.02 17.04
CA GLY A 327 -24.67 7.11 15.63
C GLY A 327 -23.47 6.86 14.70
N GLY A 328 -23.46 7.50 13.52
CA GLY A 328 -22.40 7.33 12.51
C GLY A 328 -20.98 7.66 13.01
N LYS A 329 -20.85 8.56 13.99
CA LYS A 329 -19.56 8.85 14.64
C LYS A 329 -19.01 7.63 15.40
N GLY A 330 -19.88 6.80 15.96
CA GLY A 330 -19.50 5.55 16.62
C GLY A 330 -18.87 4.54 15.65
N LEU A 331 -19.35 4.47 14.41
CA LEU A 331 -18.76 3.63 13.37
C LEU A 331 -17.34 4.08 13.00
N TRP A 332 -17.16 5.40 12.82
CA TRP A 332 -15.85 5.98 12.51
C TRP A 332 -14.83 5.76 13.65
N LEU A 333 -15.27 5.89 14.90
CA LEU A 333 -14.42 5.61 16.07
C LEU A 333 -13.98 4.15 16.15
N GLY A 334 -14.84 3.20 15.76
CA GLY A 334 -14.45 1.79 15.69
C GLY A 334 -13.34 1.52 14.66
N ILE A 335 -13.37 2.20 13.50
CA ILE A 335 -12.30 2.13 12.50
C ILE A 335 -10.99 2.68 13.08
N ILE A 336 -11.05 3.84 13.76
CA ILE A 336 -9.88 4.42 14.42
C ILE A 336 -9.29 3.45 15.47
N CYS A 337 -10.12 2.79 16.27
CA CYS A 337 -9.66 1.79 17.23
C CYS A 337 -8.94 0.61 16.56
N ALA A 338 -9.46 0.11 15.42
CA ALA A 338 -8.78 -0.92 14.64
C ALA A 338 -7.41 -0.46 14.13
N LEU A 339 -7.34 0.76 13.58
CA LEU A 339 -6.09 1.35 13.10
C LEU A 339 -5.05 1.46 14.22
N VAL A 340 -5.45 1.90 15.41
CA VAL A 340 -4.54 1.98 16.57
C VAL A 340 -3.98 0.61 16.93
N VAL A 341 -4.82 -0.44 17.01
CA VAL A 341 -4.36 -1.80 17.31
C VAL A 341 -3.39 -2.30 16.23
N GLN A 342 -3.68 -2.03 14.96
CA GLN A 342 -2.85 -2.46 13.85
C GLN A 342 -1.48 -1.76 13.87
N VAL A 343 -1.44 -0.44 14.06
CA VAL A 343 -0.20 0.35 14.16
C VAL A 343 0.65 -0.14 15.33
N LEU A 344 0.05 -0.31 16.51
CA LEU A 344 0.78 -0.79 17.70
C LEU A 344 1.33 -2.20 17.50
N SER A 345 0.56 -3.09 16.87
CA SER A 345 0.98 -4.47 16.62
C SER A 345 2.13 -4.53 15.62
N LEU A 346 2.01 -3.83 14.48
CA LEU A 346 3.07 -3.77 13.47
C LEU A 346 4.32 -3.08 14.02
N ALA A 347 4.18 -1.95 14.71
CA ALA A 347 5.31 -1.26 15.34
C ALA A 347 6.03 -2.15 16.36
N THR A 348 5.29 -2.91 17.17
CA THR A 348 5.87 -3.84 18.15
C THR A 348 6.70 -4.93 17.47
N ILE A 349 6.19 -5.50 16.37
CA ILE A 349 6.94 -6.49 15.57
C ILE A 349 8.19 -5.86 15.00
N THR A 350 8.06 -4.71 14.36
CA THR A 350 9.18 -3.97 13.76
C THR A 350 10.30 -3.68 14.77
N VAL A 351 9.95 -3.25 15.99
CA VAL A 351 10.93 -2.96 17.06
C VAL A 351 11.59 -4.23 17.59
N ARG A 352 10.85 -5.34 17.71
CA ARG A 352 11.35 -6.61 18.24
C ARG A 352 12.03 -7.50 17.20
N THR A 353 12.08 -7.07 15.95
CA THR A 353 12.63 -7.87 14.85
C THR A 353 14.13 -8.04 14.99
N ASN A 354 14.60 -9.29 14.88
CA ASN A 354 16.00 -9.59 14.68
C ASN A 354 16.35 -9.45 13.19
N TRP A 355 16.95 -8.32 12.83
CA TRP A 355 17.28 -7.98 11.45
C TRP A 355 18.28 -8.93 10.80
N GLU A 356 19.21 -9.53 11.56
CA GLU A 356 20.14 -10.55 11.06
C GLU A 356 19.39 -11.79 10.58
N GLN A 357 18.41 -12.23 11.36
CA GLN A 357 17.59 -13.39 11.01
C GLN A 357 16.72 -13.12 9.78
N GLU A 358 16.20 -11.90 9.63
CA GLU A 358 15.39 -11.54 8.46
C GLU A 358 16.23 -11.43 7.19
N ALA A 359 17.46 -10.92 7.27
CA ALA A 359 18.39 -10.91 6.13
C ALA A 359 18.75 -12.34 5.70
N LYS A 360 18.92 -13.26 6.66
CA LYS A 360 19.10 -14.68 6.36
C LYS A 360 17.88 -15.28 5.66
N LYS A 361 16.66 -15.07 6.17
CA LYS A 361 15.42 -15.54 5.52
C LYS A 361 15.26 -14.99 4.10
N ALA A 362 15.63 -13.72 3.87
CA ALA A 362 15.60 -13.11 2.54
C ALA A 362 16.60 -13.78 1.59
N THR A 363 17.78 -14.13 2.09
CA THR A 363 18.79 -14.89 1.35
C THR A 363 18.25 -16.27 0.97
N ASP A 364 17.79 -17.04 1.96
CA ASP A 364 17.27 -18.40 1.75
C ASP A 364 16.14 -18.36 0.71
N ARG A 365 15.23 -17.38 0.80
CA ARG A 365 14.15 -17.17 -0.18
C ARG A 365 14.64 -16.94 -1.62
N VAL A 366 15.72 -16.19 -1.82
CA VAL A 366 16.26 -15.90 -3.15
C VAL A 366 17.04 -17.09 -3.72
N TYR A 367 17.79 -17.81 -2.89
CA TYR A 367 18.70 -18.86 -3.35
C TYR A 367 18.09 -20.27 -3.37
N ASP A 368 17.12 -20.59 -2.51
CA ASP A 368 16.39 -21.87 -2.56
C ASP A 368 15.53 -22.00 -3.82
N GLU A 369 15.19 -20.89 -4.47
CA GLU A 369 14.44 -20.87 -5.73
C GLU A 369 15.33 -20.99 -6.98
N VAL A 370 16.66 -20.89 -6.83
CA VAL A 370 17.62 -21.16 -7.90
C VAL A 370 17.76 -22.68 -8.01
N ILE A 371 16.91 -23.29 -8.83
CA ILE A 371 17.08 -24.69 -9.23
C ILE A 371 18.48 -24.82 -9.86
N PRO A 372 19.35 -25.72 -9.37
CA PRO A 372 20.66 -25.94 -9.99
C PRO A 372 20.46 -26.36 -11.44
N VAL A 373 20.99 -25.55 -12.35
CA VAL A 373 20.94 -25.79 -13.81
C VAL A 373 21.62 -27.13 -14.17
N ASP A 374 22.44 -27.68 -13.28
CA ASP A 374 23.17 -28.94 -13.45
C ASP A 374 22.32 -30.21 -13.26
N THR A 375 21.00 -30.10 -13.05
CA THR A 375 20.12 -31.28 -12.91
C THR A 375 19.46 -31.70 -14.23
N VAL A 376 19.77 -31.02 -15.34
CA VAL A 376 19.28 -31.36 -16.68
C VAL A 376 20.47 -31.43 -17.64
N SER A 377 21.30 -32.46 -17.47
CA SER A 377 22.27 -32.90 -18.47
C SER A 377 22.37 -34.41 -18.49
#